data_AF-A0A0C3EZJ2-F1
#
_entry.id   AF-A0A0C3EZJ2-F1
#
_cell.length_a   1.000
_cell.length_b   1.000
_cell.length_c   1.000
_cell.angle_alpha   90.00
_cell.angle_beta   90.00
_cell.angle_gamma   90.00
#
_symmetry.space_group_name_H-M   'P 1'
#
loop_
_entity.id
_entity.type
_entity.pdbx_description
1 polymer ?
#
loop_
_entity_poly.entity_id
_entity_poly.type
_entity_poly.pdbx_seq_one_letter_code
_entity_poly.pdbx_strand_id
1 'polypeptide(L)' 'EAAKTFTAYKKVDRKVKPVSGTFPQDALVRRSFPHDPLEGLQILSKNPPEFNPTQHITAE' A
#
# COMPACT_ATOMS: atom_id res chain seq x y z
N GLU A 1 29.01 1.22 -39.02
CA GLU A 1 29.66 2.38 -38.35
C GLU A 1 28.61 3.48 -38.20
N ALA A 2 28.30 3.94 -36.98
CA ALA A 2 27.23 4.91 -36.79
C ALA A 2 27.72 6.34 -37.05
N ALA A 3 27.02 7.08 -37.92
CA ALA A 3 27.36 8.44 -38.32
C ALA A 3 27.48 9.40 -37.12
N LYS A 4 28.60 10.12 -37.04
CA LYS A 4 28.90 11.07 -35.97
C LYS A 4 28.19 12.40 -36.25
N THR A 5 26.98 12.56 -35.73
CA THR A 5 26.18 13.79 -35.92
C THR A 5 26.52 14.81 -34.83
N PHE A 6 27.11 15.94 -35.21
CA PHE A 6 27.33 17.09 -34.33
C PHE A 6 26.09 17.99 -34.32
N THR A 7 25.08 17.64 -33.53
CA THR A 7 23.90 18.51 -33.35
C THR A 7 24.17 19.52 -32.22
N ALA A 8 23.81 20.79 -32.44
CA ALA A 8 23.97 21.86 -31.45
C ALA A 8 23.22 21.62 -30.11
N TYR A 9 22.25 20.70 -30.11
CA TYR A 9 21.40 20.39 -28.97
C TYR A 9 21.45 18.91 -28.58
N LYS A 10 21.40 18.65 -27.28
CA LYS A 10 21.37 17.29 -26.71
C LYS A 10 19.98 16.66 -26.95
N LYS A 11 19.95 15.40 -27.39
CA LYS A 11 18.70 14.64 -27.58
C LYS A 11 17.89 14.54 -26.28
N VAL A 12 16.56 14.52 -26.40
CA VAL A 12 15.59 14.60 -25.29
C VAL A 12 15.73 13.42 -24.32
N ASP A 13 15.91 12.21 -24.85
CA ASP A 13 16.19 10.99 -24.08
C ASP A 13 17.41 11.13 -23.16
N ARG A 14 18.42 11.90 -23.59
CA ARG A 14 19.63 12.22 -22.82
C ARG A 14 19.51 13.48 -21.95
N LYS A 15 18.39 14.20 -22.04
CA LYS A 15 18.08 15.40 -21.24
C LYS A 15 17.26 15.05 -19.99
N VAL A 16 16.45 14.01 -20.05
CA VAL A 16 15.67 13.52 -18.91
C VAL A 16 16.63 12.89 -17.89
N LYS A 17 16.82 13.57 -16.75
CA LYS A 17 17.45 12.95 -15.59
C LYS A 17 16.41 11.99 -14.99
N PRO A 18 16.68 10.68 -14.88
CA PRO A 18 15.77 9.78 -14.18
C PRO A 18 15.65 10.28 -12.74
N VAL A 19 14.42 10.46 -12.26
CA VAL A 19 14.17 10.67 -10.84
C VAL A 19 14.59 9.40 -10.15
N SER A 20 15.44 9.49 -9.12
CA SER A 20 15.85 8.32 -8.35
C SER A 20 14.59 7.63 -7.83
N GLY A 21 14.34 6.39 -8.26
CA GLY A 21 13.19 5.59 -7.80
C GLY A 21 13.28 5.19 -6.32
N THR A 22 14.33 5.63 -5.63
CA THR A 22 14.50 5.44 -4.19
C THR A 22 13.56 6.35 -3.44
N PHE A 23 12.58 5.75 -2.78
CA PHE A 23 11.65 6.45 -1.91
C PHE A 23 12.39 7.12 -0.74
N PRO A 24 12.12 8.40 -0.42
CA PRO A 24 12.80 9.08 0.68
C PRO A 24 12.40 8.48 2.03
N GLN A 25 13.40 8.07 2.82
CA GLN A 25 13.19 7.46 4.13
C GLN A 25 12.44 8.41 5.10
N ASP A 26 12.63 9.71 4.95
CA ASP A 26 11.95 10.73 5.78
C ASP A 26 10.45 10.84 5.49
N ALA A 27 10.00 10.39 4.32
CA ALA A 27 8.58 10.33 3.98
C ALA A 27 7.92 9.01 4.40
N LEU A 28 8.65 8.13 5.10
CA LEU A 28 8.13 6.83 5.51
C LEU A 28 7.19 6.99 6.70
N VAL A 29 5.94 6.57 6.51
CA VAL A 29 4.94 6.53 7.59
C VAL A 29 5.28 5.41 8.56
N ARG A 30 5.75 5.76 9.76
CA ARG A 30 6.03 4.80 10.84
C ARG A 30 4.77 4.56 11.66
N ARG A 31 4.20 3.35 11.57
CA ARG A 31 3.13 2.91 12.48
C ARG A 31 3.79 2.39 13.76
N SER A 32 3.68 3.14 14.85
CA SER A 32 4.12 2.73 16.17
C SER A 32 2.92 2.59 17.08
N PHE A 33 2.86 1.49 17.83
CA PHE A 33 1.85 1.24 18.85
C PHE A 33 2.53 1.30 20.22
N PRO A 34 2.09 2.16 21.16
CA PRO A 34 2.71 2.29 22.48
C PRO A 34 2.43 1.09 23.40
N HIS A 35 1.37 0.34 23.12
CA HIS A 35 0.98 -0.90 23.79
C HIS A 35 0.37 -1.87 22.77
N ASP A 36 0.20 -3.14 23.14
CA ASP A 36 -0.39 -4.11 22.21
C ASP A 36 -1.85 -3.72 21.93
N PRO A 37 -2.23 -3.47 20.66
CA PRO A 37 -3.58 -3.07 20.30
C PRO A 37 -4.64 -4.14 20.60
N LEU A 38 -4.22 -5.36 20.93
CA LEU A 38 -5.10 -6.46 21.32
C LEU A 38 -5.31 -6.55 22.83
N GLU A 39 -4.66 -5.70 23.62
CA GLU A 39 -4.86 -5.67 25.07
C GLU A 39 -6.31 -5.29 25.41
N GLY A 40 -6.94 -6.10 26.27
CA GLY A 40 -8.33 -5.90 26.71
C GLY A 40 -9.40 -6.43 25.74
N LEU A 41 -9.02 -6.98 24.58
CA LEU A 41 -9.96 -7.68 23.71
C LEU A 41 -10.40 -9.00 24.32
N GLN A 42 -11.71 -9.20 24.39
CA GLN A 42 -12.29 -10.47 24.83
C GLN A 42 -12.12 -11.52 23.74
N ILE A 43 -11.69 -12.72 24.13
CA ILE A 43 -11.63 -13.86 23.22
C ILE A 43 -13.07 -14.30 22.92
N LEU A 44 -13.48 -14.18 21.66
CA LEU A 44 -14.78 -14.65 21.20
C LEU A 44 -14.73 -16.15 20.87
N SER A 45 -15.88 -16.82 21.04
CA SER A 45 -16.08 -18.17 20.54
C SER A 45 -15.90 -18.20 19.02
N LYS A 46 -15.21 -19.24 18.52
CA LYS A 46 -15.11 -19.50 17.08
C LYS A 46 -16.42 -19.96 16.46
N ASN A 47 -17.31 -20.51 17.28
CA ASN A 47 -18.61 -20.99 16.85
C ASN A 47 -19.62 -19.87 17.01
N PRO A 48 -20.31 -19.46 15.93
CA PRO A 48 -21.38 -18.47 16.00
C PRO A 48 -22.57 -19.03 16.80
N PRO A 49 -23.46 -18.16 17.29
CA PRO A 49 -24.72 -18.60 17.88
C PRO A 49 -25.62 -19.25 16.81
N GLU A 50 -26.53 -20.11 17.27
CA GLU A 50 -27.58 -20.68 16.42
C GLU A 50 -28.42 -19.57 15.78
N PHE A 51 -28.63 -19.67 14.47
CA PHE A 51 -29.41 -18.70 13.72
C PHE A 51 -30.91 -18.90 13.97
N ASN A 52 -31.60 -17.85 14.38
CA ASN A 52 -33.05 -17.83 14.56
C ASN A 52 -33.67 -16.81 13.61
N PRO A 53 -34.53 -17.24 12.66
CA PRO A 53 -35.25 -16.31 11.78
C PRO A 53 -36.00 -15.25 12.59
N THR A 54 -35.89 -14.00 12.15
CA THR A 54 -36.59 -12.85 12.75
C THR A 54 -37.59 -12.29 11.76
N GLN A 55 -38.37 -11.29 12.18
CA GLN A 55 -39.36 -10.63 11.32
C GLN A 55 -38.78 -10.07 10.02
N HIS A 56 -37.47 -9.79 9.99
CA HIS A 56 -36.78 -9.17 8.85
C HIS A 56 -35.76 -10.09 8.17
N ILE A 57 -35.48 -11.28 8.73
CA ILE A 57 -34.48 -12.20 8.20
C ILE A 57 -35.01 -13.63 8.27
N THR A 58 -35.20 -14.26 7.11
CA THR A 58 -35.67 -15.64 6.97
C THR A 58 -34.51 -16.61 6.78
N ALA A 59 -34.75 -17.89 7.03
CA ALA A 59 -33.92 -18.94 6.45
C ALA A 59 -34.14 -18.99 4.92
N GLU A 60 -33.19 -19.54 4.17
CA GLU A 60 -33.27 -19.73 2.70
C GLU A 60 -34.51 -20.53 2.26
#